data_AF-A0A948UMU5-F1
#
_entry.id   AF-A0A948UMU5-F1
#
_cell.length_a   1.000
_cell.length_b   1.000
_cell.length_c   1.000
_cell.angle_alpha   90.00
_cell.angle_beta   90.00
_cell.angle_gamma   90.00
#
_symmetry.space_group_name_H-M   'P 1'
#
loop_
_entity.id
_entity.type
_entity.pdbx_description
1 polymer ?
#
loop_
_entity_poly.entity_id
_entity_poly.type
_entity_poly.pdbx_seq_one_letter_code
_entity_poly.pdbx_strand_id
1 'polypeptide(L)' 'DSTKKIITKKTGSEMAFITISNERGINIECIVFPKVFERCKSLLLNDTVIIIEGRLDNKMDKMIIIVETISPAKNIVG' A
#
# COMPACT_ATOMS: atom_id res chain seq x y z
N ASP A 1 -3.97 -6.27 14.39
CA ASP A 1 -4.95 -6.38 13.29
C ASP A 1 -4.65 -5.41 12.16
N SER A 2 -4.02 -5.89 11.09
CA SER A 2 -3.75 -5.08 9.88
C SER A 2 -4.90 -5.25 8.90
N THR A 3 -5.89 -4.36 8.96
CA THR A 3 -7.07 -4.39 8.09
C THR A 3 -6.76 -3.76 6.74
N LYS A 4 -6.54 -4.59 5.72
CA LYS A 4 -6.45 -4.14 4.32
C LYS A 4 -7.87 -3.99 3.75
N LYS A 5 -8.23 -2.80 3.27
CA LYS A 5 -9.56 -2.53 2.68
C LYS A 5 -9.44 -2.36 1.18
N ILE A 6 -9.71 -3.42 0.44
CA ILE A 6 -9.76 -3.40 -1.02
C ILE A 6 -11.09 -2.76 -1.45
N ILE A 7 -11.07 -1.73 -2.30
CA ILE A 7 -12.27 -1.04 -2.79
C ILE A 7 -12.23 -1.04 -4.31
N THR A 8 -13.18 -1.74 -4.93
CA THR A 8 -13.30 -1.85 -6.38
C THR A 8 -14.08 -0.65 -6.96
N LYS A 9 -13.63 -0.08 -8.08
CA LYS A 9 -14.44 0.89 -8.84
C LYS A 9 -15.36 0.15 -9.82
N LYS A 10 -16.59 0.67 -10.01
CA LYS A 10 -17.63 0.16 -10.93
C LYS A 10 -17.19 -0.06 -12.39
N THR A 11 -16.01 0.40 -12.79
CA THR A 11 -15.45 0.28 -14.15
C THR A 11 -14.56 -0.96 -14.35
N GLY A 12 -14.51 -1.90 -13.40
CA GLY A 12 -13.78 -3.16 -13.52
C GLY A 12 -12.29 -3.11 -13.18
N SER A 13 -11.77 -1.95 -12.77
CA SER A 13 -10.38 -1.81 -12.32
C SER A 13 -10.31 -1.76 -10.79
N GLU A 14 -9.59 -2.71 -10.19
CA GLU A 14 -9.47 -2.85 -8.74
C GLU A 14 -8.43 -1.89 -8.18
N MET A 15 -8.69 -1.28 -7.02
CA MET A 15 -7.71 -0.50 -6.27
C MET A 15 -7.76 -0.92 -4.80
N ALA A 16 -6.70 -0.61 -4.06
CA ALA A 16 -6.62 -0.95 -2.65
C ALA A 16 -6.33 0.27 -1.77
N PHE A 17 -7.03 0.34 -0.65
CA PHE A 17 -6.63 1.15 0.49
C PHE A 17 -5.98 0.21 1.51
N ILE A 18 -4.69 0.39 1.75
CA ILE A 18 -3.94 -0.43 2.68
C ILE A 18 -3.45 0.43 3.83
N THR A 19 -3.41 -0.14 5.02
CA THR A 19 -2.74 0.47 6.17
C THR A 19 -1.51 -0.36 6.46
N ILE A 20 -0.35 0.29 6.50
CA ILE A 20 0.91 -0.34 6.90
C ILE A 20 1.24 0.06 8.33
N SER A 21 1.84 -0.87 9.05
CA SER A 21 2.25 -0.72 10.45
C SER A 21 3.74 -1.04 10.56
N ASN A 22 4.48 -0.28 11.37
CA ASN A 22 5.84 -0.67 11.76
C ASN A 22 5.85 -1.32 13.16
N GLU A 23 7.01 -1.82 13.59
CA GLU A 23 7.21 -2.43 14.91
C GLU A 23 6.96 -1.46 16.08
N ARG A 24 6.92 -0.15 15.81
CA ARG A 24 6.63 0.90 16.80
C ARG A 24 5.14 1.22 16.92
N GLY A 25 4.28 0.53 16.15
CA GLY A 25 2.83 0.76 16.14
C GLY A 25 2.40 2.01 15.38
N ILE A 26 3.30 2.65 14.61
CA ILE A 26 2.97 3.77 13.74
C ILE A 26 2.27 3.20 12.51
N ASN A 27 1.08 3.72 12.22
CA ASN A 27 0.27 3.31 11.07
C ASN A 27 0.19 4.44 10.05
N ILE A 28 0.31 4.11 8.77
CA ILE A 28 0.14 5.04 7.67
C ILE A 28 -0.86 4.46 6.67
N GLU A 29 -1.78 5.30 6.19
CA GLU A 29 -2.73 4.96 5.14
C GLU A 29 -2.06 5.12 3.76
N CYS A 30 -2.24 4.13 2.89
CA CYS A 30 -1.72 4.15 1.54
C CYS A 30 -2.83 3.84 0.52
N ILE A 31 -2.78 4.53 -0.62
CA ILE A 31 -3.68 4.33 -1.75
C ILE A 31 -2.90 3.68 -2.89
N VAL A 32 -3.36 2.51 -3.31
CA VAL A 32 -2.79 1.75 -4.44
C VAL A 32 -3.77 1.81 -5.60
N PHE A 33 -3.46 2.65 -6.59
CA PHE A 33 -4.28 2.79 -7.80
C PHE A 33 -4.22 1.54 -8.69
N PRO A 34 -5.22 1.34 -9.58
CA PRO A 34 -5.37 0.05 -10.26
C PRO A 34 -4.17 -0.45 -11.05
N LYS A 35 -3.47 0.44 -11.76
CA LYS A 35 -2.27 0.09 -12.52
C LYS A 35 -1.16 -0.49 -11.64
N VAL A 36 -1.04 0.01 -10.42
CA VAL A 36 -0.04 -0.46 -9.44
C VAL A 36 -0.55 -1.72 -8.77
N PHE A 37 -1.82 -1.73 -8.36
CA PHE A 37 -2.46 -2.86 -7.68
C PHE A 37 -2.37 -4.15 -8.50
N GLU A 38 -2.67 -4.11 -9.80
CA GLU A 38 -2.56 -5.29 -10.67
C GLU A 38 -1.15 -5.90 -10.70
N ARG A 39 -0.11 -5.06 -10.57
CA ARG A 39 1.29 -5.50 -10.57
C ARG A 39 1.73 -6.07 -9.23
N CYS A 40 1.19 -5.57 -8.13
CA CYS A 40 1.66 -5.88 -6.79
C CYS A 40 0.67 -6.64 -5.90
N LYS A 41 -0.50 -7.05 -6.42
CA LYS A 41 -1.53 -7.73 -5.63
C LYS A 41 -1.02 -8.97 -4.87
N SER A 42 -0.08 -9.71 -5.46
CA SER A 42 0.55 -10.88 -4.83
C SER A 42 1.43 -10.53 -3.62
N LEU A 43 1.90 -9.29 -3.52
CA LEU A 43 2.72 -8.80 -2.40
C LEU A 43 1.87 -8.22 -1.27
N LEU A 44 0.58 -7.93 -1.53
CA LEU A 44 -0.32 -7.33 -0.57
C LEU A 44 -0.97 -8.37 0.37
N LEU A 45 -0.21 -9.36 0.83
CA LEU A 45 -0.65 -10.37 1.79
C LEU A 45 -0.38 -9.93 3.25
N ASN A 46 -1.13 -10.47 4.21
CA ASN A 46 -0.83 -10.25 5.63
C ASN A 46 0.53 -10.89 5.98
N ASP A 47 1.19 -10.39 7.04
CA ASP A 47 2.52 -10.84 7.49
C ASP A 47 3.63 -10.78 6.42
N THR A 48 3.50 -9.89 5.44
CA THR A 48 4.52 -9.68 4.40
C THR A 48 5.23 -8.35 4.61
N VAL A 49 6.56 -8.40 4.79
CA VAL A 49 7.40 -7.19 4.84
C VAL A 49 7.65 -6.70 3.41
N ILE A 50 7.15 -5.51 3.13
CA ILE A 50 7.23 -4.87 1.82
C ILE A 50 7.87 -3.49 1.93
N ILE A 51 8.51 -3.05 0.86
CA ILE A 51 8.97 -1.67 0.66
C ILE A 51 7.95 -0.99 -0.23
N ILE A 52 7.50 0.19 0.18
CA ILE A 52 6.56 1.02 -0.56
C ILE A 52 7.29 2.28 -0.98
N GLU A 53 7.29 2.53 -2.29
CA GLU A 53 7.73 3.79 -2.88
C GLU A 53 6.50 4.53 -3.37
N GLY A 54 6.46 5.83 -3.11
CA GLY A 54 5.33 6.64 -3.48
C GLY A 54 5.48 8.09 -3.07
N ARG A 55 4.41 8.84 -3.30
CA ARG A 55 4.34 10.26 -2.94
C ARG A 55 3.50 10.44 -1.69
N LEU A 56 3.99 11.27 -0.76
CA LEU A 56 3.20 11.73 0.37
C LEU A 56 2.21 12.79 -0.11
N ASP A 57 0.95 12.60 0.21
CA ASP A 57 -0.13 13.54 -0.07
C ASP A 57 -0.80 13.92 1.25
N ASN A 58 -1.19 15.19 1.37
CA ASN A 58 -1.85 15.72 2.55
C ASN A 58 -3.32 15.94 2.22
N LYS A 59 -4.17 15.08 2.79
CA LYS A 59 -5.59 15.08 2.50
C LYS A 59 -6.38 15.25 3.79
N MET A 60 -7.02 16.41 3.93
CA MET A 60 -7.92 16.71 5.07
C MET A 60 -7.26 16.41 6.43
N ASP A 61 -6.03 16.90 6.63
CA ASP A 61 -5.26 16.75 7.87
C ASP A 61 -4.76 15.31 8.15
N LYS A 62 -4.82 14.43 7.14
CA LYS A 62 -4.18 13.11 7.16
C LYS A 62 -3.10 13.00 6.11
N MET A 63 -1.95 12.48 6.52
CA MET A 63 -0.89 12.05 5.62
C MET A 63 -1.24 10.70 5.02
N ILE A 64 -1.30 10.65 3.69
CA ILE A 64 -1.52 9.41 2.94
C ILE A 64 -0.38 9.21 1.95
N ILE A 65 -0.02 7.95 1.68
CA ILE A 65 0.95 7.63 0.65
C ILE A 65 0.22 7.19 -0.61
N ILE A 66 0.41 7.90 -1.72
CA ILE A 66 0.03 7.43 -3.04
C ILE A 66 1.13 6.50 -3.53
N VAL A 67 0.82 5.21 -3.60
CA VAL A 67 1.80 4.17 -3.92
C VAL A 67 2.10 4.16 -5.42
N GLU A 68 3.38 4.17 -5.76
CA GLU A 68 3.89 4.03 -7.13
C GLU A 68 4.47 2.64 -7.38
N THR A 69 5.22 2.10 -6.41
CA THR A 69 5.84 0.78 -6.49
C THR A 69 5.79 0.05 -5.16
N ILE A 70 5.66 -1.28 -5.21
CA ILE A 70 5.80 -2.17 -4.05
C ILE A 70 6.79 -3.25 -4.39
N SER A 71 7.78 -3.48 -3.52
CA SER A 71 8.78 -4.53 -3.67
C SER A 71 8.96 -5.34 -2.37
N PRO A 72 9.39 -6.61 -2.44
CA PRO A 72 9.72 -7.39 -1.25
C PRO A 72 10.93 -6.81 -0.52
N ALA A 73 10.89 -6.75 0.82
CA ALA A 73 12.03 -6.28 1.61
C ALA A 73 13.29 -7.16 1.50
N LYS A 74 13.15 -8.41 1.03
CA LYS A 74 14.27 -9.33 0.79
C LYS A 74 15.21 -8.89 -0.33
N ASN A 75 14.86 -7.86 -1.11
CA ASN A 75 15.69 -7.36 -2.21
C ASN A 75 16.67 -6.25 -1.77
N ILE A 76 16.85 -5.99 -0.47
CA ILE A 76 17.94 -5.14 0.02
C ILE A 76 19.21 -6.00 0.10
N VAL A 77 19.84 -6.26 -1.05
CA VAL A 77 21.25 -6.65 -1.13
C VAL A 77 21.94 -5.58 -1.95
N GLY A 78 22.64 -4.70 -1.24
CA GLY A 78 23.45 -3.59 -1.75
C GLY A 78 24.12 -2.91 -0.58
#